data_AF-I3XWE2-F1
#
_entry.id   AF-I3XWE2-F1
#
_cell.length_a   1.000
_cell.length_b   1.000
_cell.length_c   1.000
_cell.angle_alpha   90.00
_cell.angle_beta   90.00
_cell.angle_gamma   90.00
#
_symmetry.space_group_name_H-M   'P 1'
#
loop_
_entity.id
_entity.type
_entity.pdbx_description
1 polymer ?
#
loop_
_entity_poly.entity_id
_entity_poly.type
_entity_poly.pdbx_seq_one_letter_code
_entity_poly.pdbx_strand_id
1 'polypeptide(L)' 'MNKKELAVRLDVSVATLYNWEKTKPELIKLINLGLKDEIQDINEEENINTYYRQLTEEEKEMYMAEIKARVMRKKLK' A
#
# COMPACT_ATOMS: atom_id res chain seq x y z
N MET A 1 3.26 -6.04 -11.22
CA MET A 1 4.60 -6.61 -10.97
C MET A 1 4.74 -7.94 -11.72
N ASN A 2 5.86 -8.15 -12.42
CA ASN A 2 6.18 -9.39 -13.14
C ASN A 2 7.05 -10.35 -12.30
N LYS A 3 7.29 -11.58 -12.76
CA LYS A 3 8.04 -12.60 -11.99
C LYS A 3 9.50 -12.23 -11.71
N LYS A 4 10.17 -11.50 -12.60
CA LYS A 4 11.56 -11.08 -12.39
C LYS A 4 11.63 -10.03 -11.28
N GLU A 5 10.70 -9.07 -11.30
CA GLU A 5 10.56 -8.07 -10.24
C GLU A 5 10.23 -8.72 -8.89
N LEU A 6 9.33 -9.70 -8.89
CA LEU A 6 8.99 -10.45 -7.68
C LEU A 6 10.20 -11.23 -7.13
N ALA A 7 10.99 -11.85 -8.00
CA ALA A 7 12.19 -12.59 -7.61
C ALA A 7 13.23 -11.69 -6.95
N VAL A 8 13.49 -10.52 -7.55
CA VAL A 8 14.39 -9.49 -6.98
C VAL A 8 13.86 -9.00 -5.63
N ARG A 9 12.57 -8.68 -5.56
CA ARG A 9 11.95 -8.15 -4.34
C ARG A 9 11.97 -9.15 -3.18
N LEU A 10 11.80 -10.44 -3.46
CA LEU A 10 11.85 -11.51 -2.46
C LEU A 10 13.26 -12.05 -2.22
N ASP A 11 14.27 -11.51 -2.90
CA ASP A 11 15.66 -11.97 -2.87
C ASP A 11 15.81 -13.47 -3.14
N VAL A 12 15.14 -13.96 -4.19
CA VAL A 12 15.20 -15.35 -4.63
C VAL A 12 15.46 -15.45 -6.12
N SER A 13 15.92 -16.60 -6.58
CA SER A 13 16.04 -16.84 -8.02
C SER A 13 14.67 -17.01 -8.69
N VAL A 14 14.56 -16.60 -9.95
CA VAL A 14 13.34 -16.81 -10.75
C VAL A 14 12.96 -18.30 -10.82
N ALA A 15 13.95 -19.19 -10.87
CA ALA A 15 13.75 -20.63 -10.84
C ALA A 15 13.09 -21.10 -9.54
N THR A 16 13.44 -20.49 -8.41
CA THR A 16 12.81 -20.77 -7.11
C THR A 16 11.32 -20.43 -7.13
N LEU A 17 10.94 -19.29 -7.71
CA LEU A 17 9.53 -18.93 -7.86
C LEU A 17 8.78 -19.94 -8.74
N TYR A 18 9.36 -20.36 -9.87
CA TYR A 18 8.74 -21.40 -10.72
C TYR A 18 8.54 -22.73 -9.98
N ASN A 19 9.48 -23.09 -9.11
CA ASN A 19 9.34 -24.28 -8.27
C ASN A 19 8.24 -24.09 -7.22
N TRP A 20 8.15 -22.93 -6.59
CA TRP A 20 7.12 -22.64 -5.58
C TRP A 20 5.72 -22.59 -6.18
N GLU A 21 5.54 -22.10 -7.40
CA GLU A 21 4.24 -22.16 -8.09
C GLU A 21 3.70 -23.59 -8.20
N LYS A 22 4.58 -24.57 -8.42
CA LYS A 22 4.20 -25.98 -8.57
C LYS A 22 4.10 -26.70 -7.22
N THR A 23 5.01 -26.40 -6.30
CA THR A 23 5.21 -27.16 -5.05
C THR A 23 4.54 -26.52 -3.84
N LYS A 24 4.25 -25.23 -3.89
CA LYS A 24 3.70 -24.40 -2.80
C LYS A 24 2.71 -23.34 -3.34
N PRO A 25 1.64 -23.74 -4.04
CA PRO A 25 0.70 -22.79 -4.65
C PRO A 25 0.05 -21.82 -3.64
N GLU A 26 -0.26 -22.30 -2.42
CA GLU A 26 -0.83 -21.44 -1.37
C GLU A 26 0.16 -20.36 -0.88
N LEU A 27 1.46 -20.63 -0.86
CA LEU A 27 2.48 -19.63 -0.53
C LEU A 27 2.48 -18.50 -1.57
N ILE A 28 2.43 -18.85 -2.85
CA ILE A 28 2.35 -17.87 -3.94
C ILE A 28 1.06 -17.04 -3.84
N LYS A 29 -0.06 -17.66 -3.48
CA LYS A 29 -1.32 -16.94 -3.27
C LYS A 29 -1.22 -15.92 -2.14
N LEU A 30 -0.63 -16.29 -1.00
CA LEU A 30 -0.42 -15.38 0.14
C LEU A 30 0.51 -14.22 -0.21
N ILE A 31 1.60 -14.49 -0.92
CA ILE A 31 2.52 -13.47 -1.42
C ILE A 31 1.77 -12.47 -2.30
N ASN A 32 0.99 -12.96 -3.26
CA ASN A 32 0.23 -12.10 -4.17
C ASN A 32 -0.85 -11.26 -3.45
N LEU A 33 -1.48 -11.81 -2.41
CA LEU A 33 -2.45 -11.07 -1.59
C LEU A 33 -1.77 -9.91 -0.85
N GLY A 34 -0.66 -10.18 -0.14
CA GLY A 34 0.06 -9.11 0.57
C GLY A 34 0.59 -8.02 -0.36
N LEU A 35 1.04 -8.39 -1.56
CA LEU A 35 1.47 -7.42 -2.58
C LEU A 35 0.32 -6.59 -3.12
N LYS A 36 -0.88 -7.17 -3.24
CA LYS A 36 -2.07 -6.44 -3.68
C LYS A 36 -2.51 -5.43 -2.63
N ASP A 37 -2.50 -5.82 -1.35
CA ASP A 37 -2.86 -4.95 -0.23
C ASP A 37 -1.90 -3.75 -0.16
N GLU A 38 -0.59 -3.99 -0.30
CA GLU A 38 0.41 -2.90 -0.35
C GLU A 38 0.21 -1.97 -1.55
N ILE A 39 -0.07 -2.51 -2.75
CA ILE A 39 -0.38 -1.70 -3.94
C ILE A 39 -1.67 -0.89 -3.70
N GLN A 40 -2.66 -1.46 -3.02
CA GLN A 40 -3.89 -0.75 -2.69
C GLN A 40 -3.62 0.39 -1.71
N ASP A 41 -2.83 0.17 -0.65
CA ASP A 41 -2.43 1.21 0.29
C ASP A 41 -1.68 2.35 -0.41
N ILE A 42 -0.73 2.03 -1.31
CA ILE A 42 -0.02 3.02 -2.13
C ILE A 42 -1.01 3.81 -3.01
N ASN A 43 -1.93 3.12 -3.67
CA ASN A 43 -2.93 3.77 -4.53
C ASN A 43 -3.87 4.68 -3.71
N GLU A 44 -4.28 4.27 -2.50
CA GLU A 44 -5.11 5.08 -1.61
C GLU A 44 -4.36 6.34 -1.12
N GLU A 45 -3.09 6.21 -0.75
CA GLU A 45 -2.22 7.35 -0.40
C GLU A 45 -1.99 8.29 -1.59
N GLU A 46 -1.74 7.75 -2.80
CA GLU A 46 -1.62 8.54 -4.03
C GLU A 46 -2.95 9.25 -4.38
N ASN A 47 -4.09 8.65 -4.05
CA ASN A 47 -5.41 9.25 -4.26
C ASN A 47 -5.62 10.47 -3.35
N ILE A 48 -5.31 10.34 -2.06
CA ILE A 48 -5.39 11.46 -1.10
C ILE A 48 -4.51 12.61 -1.57
N ASN A 49 -3.27 12.33 -1.96
CA ASN A 49 -2.34 13.35 -2.47
C ASN A 49 -2.85 14.03 -3.74
N THR A 50 -3.55 13.29 -4.60
CA THR A 50 -4.15 13.83 -5.82
C THR A 50 -5.26 14.83 -5.52
N TYR A 51 -6.20 14.47 -4.64
CA TYR A 51 -7.26 15.40 -4.23
C TYR A 51 -6.73 16.57 -3.40
N TYR A 52 -5.75 16.34 -2.52
CA TYR A 52 -5.13 17.39 -1.72
C TYR A 52 -4.49 18.49 -2.59
N ARG A 53 -3.91 18.13 -3.73
CA ARG A 53 -3.34 19.10 -4.69
C ARG A 53 -4.38 19.97 -5.39
N GLN A 54 -5.64 19.56 -5.43
CA GLN A 54 -6.72 20.31 -6.07
C GLN A 54 -7.35 21.37 -5.13
N LEU A 55 -7.09 21.27 -3.83
CA LEU A 55 -7.63 22.17 -2.82
C LEU A 55 -6.92 23.53 -2.80
N THR A 56 -7.65 24.57 -2.39
CA THR A 56 -7.04 25.87 -2.03
C THR A 56 -6.27 25.77 -0.72
N GLU A 57 -5.47 26.78 -0.40
CA GLU A 57 -4.72 26.81 0.86
C GLU A 57 -5.64 26.88 2.09
N GLU A 58 -6.74 27.62 1.99
CA GLU A 58 -7.75 27.71 3.06
C GLU A 58 -8.43 26.36 3.31
N GLU A 59 -8.77 25.63 2.24
CA GLU A 59 -9.36 24.29 2.34
C GLU A 59 -8.37 23.29 2.97
N LYS A 60 -7.09 23.33 2.57
CA LYS A 60 -6.04 22.49 3.16
C LYS A 60 -5.89 22.77 4.66
N GLU A 61 -5.88 24.03 5.06
CA GLU A 61 -5.80 24.44 6.46
C GLU A 61 -7.01 23.92 7.26
N MET A 62 -8.21 24.06 6.71
CA MET A 62 -9.44 23.55 7.31
C MET A 62 -9.38 22.03 7.54
N TYR A 63 -9.07 21.23 6.51
CA TYR A 63 -8.97 19.77 6.65
C TYR A 63 -7.87 19.36 7.63
N MET A 64 -6.74 20.07 7.64
CA MET A 64 -5.67 19.82 8.60
C MET A 64 -6.12 20.06 10.05
N ALA A 65 -6.90 21.13 10.29
CA ALA A 65 -7.47 21.41 11.60
C ALA A 65 -8.45 20.31 12.05
N GLU A 66 -9.30 19.80 11.14
CA GLU A 66 -10.23 18.71 11.43
C GLU A 66 -9.52 17.41 11.80
N ILE A 67 -8.49 17.03 11.03
CA ILE A 67 -7.67 15.84 11.30
C ILE A 67 -7.02 15.95 12.68
N LYS A 68 -6.40 17.11 12.99
CA LYS A 68 -5.80 17.37 14.30
C LYS A 68 -6.82 17.27 15.43
N ALA A 69 -8.00 17.86 15.26
CA ALA A 69 -9.08 17.79 16.24
C ALA A 69 -9.51 16.34 16.50
N ARG A 70 -9.65 15.52 15.45
CA ARG A 70 -10.00 14.10 15.57
C ARG A 70 -8.93 13.30 16.31
N VAL A 71 -7.65 13.51 16.00
CA VAL A 71 -6.52 12.86 16.70
C VAL A 71 -6.51 13.22 18.19
N MET A 72 -6.72 14.49 18.52
CA MET A 72 -6.80 14.94 19.92
C MET A 72 -7.97 14.31 20.66
N ARG A 73 -9.17 14.28 20.06
CA ARG A 73 -10.35 13.61 20.64
C ARG A 73 -10.12 12.13 20.92
N LYS A 74 -9.34 11.44 20.07
CA LYS A 74 -8.99 10.03 20.27
C LYS A 74 -8.11 9.81 21.49
N LYS A 75 -7.19 10.74 21.80
CA LYS A 75 -6.29 10.66 22.96
C LYS A 75 -6.97 10.92 24.31
N LEU A 76 -8.16 11.49 24.30
CA LEU A 76 -8.98 11.76 25.50
C LEU A 76 -9.87 10.57 25.90
N LYS A 77 -9.84 9.48 25.11
CA LYS A 77 -10.52 8.21 25.40
C LYS A 77 -9.47 7.16 25.77
#